data_AF-A0A0M0K7U3-F1
#
_entry.id   AF-A0A0M0K7U3-F1
#
_cell.length_a   1.000
_cell.length_b   1.000
_cell.length_c   1.000
_cell.angle_alpha   90.00
_cell.angle_beta   90.00
_cell.angle_gamma   90.00
#
_symmetry.space_group_name_H-M   'P 1'
#
loop_
_entity.id
_entity.type
_entity.pdbx_description
1 polymer ?
#
loop_
_entity_poly.entity_id
_entity_poly.type
_entity_poly.pdbx_seq_one_letter_code
_entity_poly.pdbx_strand_id
1 'polypeptide(L)'
;MQVGLLFLAGLAATGHYACDRDLVTIEGIAAAAKSSLSDRYTVYSEYGDTLNHVVLNTSARRPWNSTSAIIVSADVRTIQQTSAALVAAGLESSAHNFDVINASLLHLERPHVPGLVDRPDFLQTFVRVAEPASAEQLTEYLNVSWPVLLLRAREEAAFEQHAVPPLRNLKTGVNESALAPPLAQLREAVLAHYGARNRSLLSAEPVQQYHLDADLSDDLRCLVDPSFDPEPLPLDPNATTNRTGCGAATRDCLYTGVMAPSTLFLTSGRVLVLLGVNHRRTRKSAYGNLMLSAYVGAKFTDYKYSVTINETDMQGSAHQYVPELPDDVTQNLFAVSFARDCSELGVSACKVVGEAVIGSSERLAVLGRDYLDVLSAAHPDFGEMEPSQLLILG
;
A
#
# COMPACT_ATOMS: atom_id res chain seq x y z
N MET A 1 -10.43 -23.43 19.10
CA MET A 1 -11.66 -22.80 18.54
C MET A 1 -11.51 -22.57 17.02
N GLN A 2 -12.39 -23.10 16.16
CA GLN A 2 -12.36 -22.82 14.71
C GLN A 2 -13.18 -21.56 14.41
N VAL A 3 -12.52 -20.55 13.89
CA VAL A 3 -13.15 -19.34 13.35
C VAL A 3 -12.96 -19.39 11.84
N GLY A 4 -14.07 -19.34 11.11
CA GLY A 4 -14.10 -19.11 9.67
C GLY A 4 -14.65 -17.70 9.43
N LEU A 5 -13.90 -16.85 8.77
CA LEU A 5 -14.41 -15.56 8.29
C LEU A 5 -14.66 -15.70 6.79
N LEU A 6 -15.90 -15.50 6.37
CA LEU A 6 -16.31 -15.55 4.97
C LEU A 6 -16.59 -14.13 4.49
N PHE A 7 -15.80 -13.67 3.52
CA PHE A 7 -16.07 -12.45 2.78
C PHE A 7 -16.65 -12.80 1.42
N LEU A 8 -17.80 -12.20 1.11
CA LEU A 8 -18.36 -12.17 -0.23
C LEU A 8 -18.15 -10.76 -0.77
N ALA A 9 -17.18 -10.60 -1.66
CA ALA A 9 -16.90 -9.33 -2.31
C ALA A 9 -17.29 -9.40 -3.79
N GLY A 10 -18.15 -8.50 -4.24
CA GLY A 10 -18.34 -8.20 -5.66
C GLY A 10 -17.39 -7.09 -6.07
N LEU A 11 -16.36 -7.38 -6.87
CA LEU A 11 -15.42 -6.35 -7.35
C LEU A 11 -16.11 -5.37 -8.30
N ALA A 12 -16.75 -4.32 -7.80
CA ALA A 12 -17.37 -3.29 -8.64
C ALA A 12 -16.34 -2.20 -8.99
N ALA A 13 -15.72 -2.28 -10.17
CA ALA A 13 -15.07 -1.13 -10.80
C ALA A 13 -14.86 -1.34 -12.31
N THR A 14 -15.43 -0.45 -13.10
CA THR A 14 -15.00 -0.17 -14.47
C THR A 14 -13.66 0.56 -14.44
N GLY A 15 -12.77 0.23 -15.38
CA GLY A 15 -11.38 0.67 -15.38
C GLY A 15 -11.18 2.19 -15.32
N HIS A 16 -9.91 2.53 -15.04
CA HIS A 16 -9.31 3.83 -14.74
C HIS A 16 -9.20 4.05 -13.22
N TYR A 17 -7.96 4.33 -12.80
CA TYR A 17 -7.40 4.07 -11.48
C TYR A 17 -6.73 5.34 -10.96
N ALA A 18 -6.81 5.57 -9.65
CA ALA A 18 -6.14 6.64 -8.90
C ALA A 18 -6.00 6.13 -7.40
N CYS A 19 -5.51 6.83 -6.34
CA CYS A 19 -5.90 6.74 -4.85
C CYS A 19 -6.11 8.17 -4.17
N ASP A 20 -7.31 8.63 -3.71
CA ASP A 20 -7.81 9.99 -3.33
C ASP A 20 -9.31 10.35 -3.58
N ARG A 21 -10.19 9.82 -2.74
CA ARG A 21 -11.15 10.60 -1.94
C ARG A 21 -11.77 9.61 -0.97
N ASP A 22 -12.06 10.05 0.24
CA ASP A 22 -12.47 9.29 1.42
C ASP A 22 -12.05 7.81 1.40
N LEU A 23 -10.78 7.57 1.75
CA LEU A 23 -10.60 6.66 2.88
C LEU A 23 -11.44 7.25 4.01
N VAL A 24 -12.72 6.88 4.04
CA VAL A 24 -13.48 6.77 5.28
C VAL A 24 -12.62 5.82 6.05
N THR A 25 -11.73 6.43 6.82
CA THR A 25 -11.22 5.86 8.00
C THR A 25 -12.41 5.14 8.61
N ILE A 26 -12.24 3.85 8.79
CA ILE A 26 -12.91 3.07 9.81
C ILE A 26 -12.49 3.69 11.18
N GLU A 27 -12.57 5.02 11.34
CA GLU A 27 -12.22 5.81 12.51
C GLU A 27 -13.34 5.71 13.53
N GLY A 28 -14.58 5.45 13.10
CA GLY A 28 -15.64 5.07 14.02
C GLY A 28 -15.33 3.79 14.81
N ILE A 29 -14.65 2.82 14.17
CA ILE A 29 -14.25 1.57 14.83
C ILE A 29 -12.82 1.69 15.41
N ALA A 30 -11.90 2.41 14.76
CA ALA A 30 -10.54 2.62 15.26
C ALA A 30 -10.47 3.59 16.45
N ALA A 31 -11.38 4.57 16.58
CA ALA A 31 -11.46 5.43 17.77
C ALA A 31 -12.09 4.69 18.96
N ALA A 32 -13.09 3.84 18.72
CA ALA A 32 -13.66 2.95 19.73
C ALA A 32 -12.69 1.83 20.15
N ALA A 33 -11.86 1.34 19.22
CA ALA A 33 -10.81 0.38 19.50
C ALA A 33 -9.56 1.03 20.13
N LYS A 34 -9.28 2.31 19.84
CA LYS A 34 -8.14 3.07 20.41
C LYS A 34 -8.14 3.10 21.94
N SER A 35 -9.31 3.09 22.60
CA SER A 35 -9.36 3.06 24.07
C SER A 35 -9.23 1.66 24.67
N SER A 36 -9.37 0.57 23.89
CA SER A 36 -9.22 -0.82 24.38
C SER A 36 -7.95 -1.53 23.92
N LEU A 37 -7.21 -0.94 22.97
CA LEU A 37 -6.01 -1.51 22.34
C LEU A 37 -4.68 -0.96 22.88
N SER A 38 -4.67 -0.06 23.87
CA SER A 38 -3.44 0.59 24.37
C SER A 38 -2.40 -0.37 24.96
N ASP A 39 -2.81 -1.58 25.33
CA ASP A 39 -1.96 -2.57 26.02
C ASP A 39 -1.66 -3.81 25.15
N ARG A 40 -1.88 -3.74 23.82
CA ARG A 40 -1.68 -4.86 22.90
C ARG A 40 -0.57 -4.58 21.88
N TYR A 41 0.26 -5.59 21.65
CA TYR A 41 1.16 -5.65 20.50
C TYR A 41 0.31 -5.77 19.23
N THR A 42 0.55 -4.88 18.27
CA THR A 42 -0.11 -4.92 16.96
C THR A 42 0.89 -5.44 15.95
N VAL A 43 0.47 -6.43 15.17
CA VAL A 43 1.20 -6.91 14.00
C VAL A 43 0.45 -6.42 12.77
N TYR A 44 1.10 -5.57 11.98
CA TYR A 44 0.54 -5.09 10.71
C TYR A 44 1.13 -5.91 9.55
N SER A 45 1.03 -7.24 9.65
CA SER A 45 1.53 -8.18 8.64
C SER A 45 0.46 -9.18 8.21
N GLU A 46 0.69 -9.77 7.04
CA GLU A 46 -0.10 -10.85 6.50
C GLU A 46 0.44 -12.19 7.03
N TYR A 47 -0.42 -13.04 7.57
CA TYR A 47 -0.03 -14.34 8.15
C TYR A 47 0.32 -15.42 7.10
N GLY A 48 0.56 -14.99 5.87
CA GLY A 48 0.73 -15.81 4.68
C GLY A 48 0.96 -14.94 3.45
N ASP A 49 0.75 -15.51 2.27
CA ASP A 49 0.87 -14.77 1.03
C ASP A 49 -0.42 -14.00 0.69
N THR A 50 -0.28 -12.90 -0.04
CA THR A 50 -1.40 -11.96 -0.23
C THR A 50 -2.46 -12.46 -1.19
N LEU A 51 -3.72 -12.31 -0.82
CA LEU A 51 -4.82 -12.39 -1.78
C LEU A 51 -4.98 -11.04 -2.46
N ASN A 52 -4.90 -11.03 -3.79
CA ASN A 52 -4.99 -9.82 -4.59
C ASN A 52 -5.63 -10.08 -5.95
N HIS A 53 -6.00 -9.01 -6.66
CA HIS A 53 -6.76 -9.08 -7.91
C HIS A 53 -6.04 -9.80 -9.06
N VAL A 54 -4.73 -10.09 -8.96
CA VAL A 54 -3.99 -10.85 -9.98
C VAL A 54 -4.18 -12.36 -9.81
N VAL A 55 -4.33 -12.84 -8.56
CA VAL A 55 -4.44 -14.27 -8.23
C VAL A 55 -5.82 -14.69 -7.73
N LEU A 56 -6.70 -13.73 -7.44
CA LEU A 56 -8.02 -14.00 -6.90
C LEU A 56 -8.82 -14.86 -7.89
N ASN A 57 -9.29 -16.00 -7.40
CA ASN A 57 -10.27 -16.83 -8.06
C ASN A 57 -11.64 -16.15 -8.01
N THR A 58 -12.31 -16.06 -9.16
CA THR A 58 -13.61 -15.38 -9.25
C THR A 58 -14.58 -16.15 -10.12
N SER A 59 -15.86 -15.80 -10.06
CA SER A 59 -16.92 -16.39 -10.89
C SER A 59 -16.79 -16.06 -12.38
N ALA A 60 -15.81 -15.24 -12.78
CA ALA A 60 -15.54 -14.89 -14.16
C ALA A 60 -14.04 -14.98 -14.47
N ARG A 61 -13.70 -14.92 -15.76
CA ARG A 61 -12.29 -14.92 -16.19
C ARG A 61 -11.53 -13.66 -15.78
N ARG A 62 -12.24 -12.54 -15.60
CA ARG A 62 -11.66 -11.28 -15.15
C ARG A 62 -12.13 -11.01 -13.72
N PRO A 63 -11.26 -10.46 -12.85
CA PRO A 63 -11.61 -10.23 -11.46
C PRO A 63 -12.69 -9.15 -11.30
N TRP A 64 -12.78 -8.22 -12.24
CA TRP A 64 -13.74 -7.11 -12.17
C TRP A 64 -15.18 -7.54 -12.50
N ASN A 65 -16.13 -6.96 -11.78
CA ASN A 65 -17.58 -7.24 -11.82
C ASN A 65 -17.91 -8.72 -11.68
N SER A 66 -17.14 -9.41 -10.85
CA SER A 66 -17.26 -10.84 -10.59
C SER A 66 -17.39 -11.09 -9.09
N THR A 67 -17.90 -12.26 -8.73
CA THR A 67 -18.06 -12.66 -7.33
C THR A 67 -16.90 -13.54 -6.92
N SER A 68 -16.34 -13.27 -5.75
CA SER A 68 -15.36 -14.13 -5.09
C SER A 68 -15.78 -14.40 -3.66
N ALA A 69 -15.51 -15.62 -3.20
CA ALA A 69 -15.54 -15.95 -1.78
C ALA A 69 -14.11 -16.05 -1.27
N ILE A 70 -13.81 -15.35 -0.18
CA ILE A 70 -12.56 -15.49 0.57
C ILE A 70 -12.92 -16.17 1.90
N ILE A 71 -12.33 -17.33 2.13
CA ILE A 71 -12.53 -18.13 3.34
C ILE A 71 -11.24 -18.07 4.15
N VAL A 72 -11.29 -17.35 5.27
CA VAL A 72 -10.17 -17.23 6.19
C VAL A 72 -10.32 -18.26 7.30
N SER A 73 -9.42 -19.25 7.38
CA SER A 73 -9.42 -20.22 8.48
C SER A 73 -8.12 -21.01 8.57
N ALA A 74 -7.80 -21.47 9.77
CA ALA A 74 -6.69 -22.40 10.00
C ALA A 74 -7.11 -23.87 9.85
N ASP A 75 -8.42 -24.16 9.76
CA ASP A 75 -8.95 -25.52 9.88
C ASP A 75 -9.45 -26.08 8.55
N VAL A 76 -8.92 -27.24 8.15
CA VAL A 76 -9.25 -27.92 6.87
C VAL A 76 -10.75 -28.17 6.75
N ARG A 77 -11.38 -28.62 7.84
CA ARG A 77 -12.79 -29.04 7.82
C ARG A 77 -13.72 -27.83 7.69
N THR A 78 -13.39 -26.74 8.36
CA THR A 78 -14.11 -25.46 8.29
C THR A 78 -14.05 -24.90 6.87
N ILE A 79 -12.88 -24.94 6.22
CA ILE A 79 -12.72 -24.54 4.82
C ILE A 79 -13.61 -25.39 3.90
N GLN A 80 -13.53 -26.72 4.04
CA GLN A 80 -14.30 -27.66 3.21
C GLN A 80 -15.81 -27.50 3.37
N GLN A 81 -16.30 -27.37 4.61
CA GLN A 81 -17.73 -27.23 4.90
C GLN A 81 -18.26 -25.87 4.41
N THR A 82 -17.51 -24.80 4.62
CA THR A 82 -17.88 -23.47 4.13
C THR A 82 -17.91 -23.44 2.61
N SER A 83 -16.88 -24.01 1.96
CA SER A 83 -16.83 -24.17 0.51
C SER A 83 -18.02 -24.99 -0.02
N ALA A 84 -18.35 -26.12 0.60
CA ALA A 84 -19.51 -26.93 0.21
C ALA A 84 -20.85 -26.19 0.37
N ALA A 85 -21.00 -25.38 1.43
CA ALA A 85 -22.17 -24.55 1.65
C ALA A 85 -22.32 -23.45 0.58
N LEU A 86 -21.21 -22.84 0.16
CA LEU A 86 -21.19 -21.86 -0.94
C LEU A 86 -21.58 -22.50 -2.28
N VAL A 87 -21.08 -23.70 -2.56
CA VAL A 87 -21.51 -24.48 -3.75
C VAL A 87 -23.01 -24.77 -3.70
N ALA A 88 -23.52 -25.21 -2.54
CA ALA A 88 -24.95 -25.45 -2.37
C ALA A 88 -25.79 -24.17 -2.53
N ALA A 89 -25.22 -22.99 -2.24
CA ALA A 89 -25.84 -21.69 -2.46
C ALA A 89 -25.71 -21.17 -3.91
N GLY A 90 -25.02 -21.91 -4.79
CA GLY A 90 -24.91 -21.60 -6.21
C GLY A 90 -23.64 -20.87 -6.63
N LEU A 91 -22.67 -20.66 -5.73
CA LEU A 91 -21.34 -20.14 -6.10
C LEU A 91 -20.43 -21.29 -6.55
N GLU A 92 -19.85 -21.20 -7.74
CA GLU A 92 -18.93 -22.24 -8.21
C GLU A 92 -17.68 -22.32 -7.32
N SER A 93 -17.22 -23.54 -7.06
CA SER A 93 -16.00 -23.76 -6.26
C SER A 93 -14.75 -23.14 -6.87
N SER A 94 -14.77 -22.87 -8.18
CA SER A 94 -13.75 -22.13 -8.93
C SER A 94 -13.60 -20.68 -8.50
N ALA A 95 -14.57 -20.11 -7.77
CA ALA A 95 -14.55 -18.73 -7.25
C ALA A 95 -14.16 -18.64 -5.76
N HIS A 96 -13.76 -19.77 -5.15
CA HIS A 96 -13.38 -19.84 -3.75
C HIS A 96 -11.87 -19.59 -3.59
N ASN A 97 -11.51 -18.77 -2.60
CA ASN A 97 -10.14 -18.44 -2.23
C ASN A 97 -9.96 -18.80 -0.76
N PHE A 98 -8.82 -19.39 -0.42
CA PHE A 98 -8.51 -19.79 0.95
C PHE A 98 -7.37 -18.96 1.48
N ASP A 99 -7.64 -18.17 2.53
CA ASP A 99 -6.65 -17.43 3.28
C ASP A 99 -6.35 -18.24 4.55
N VAL A 100 -5.27 -19.00 4.50
CA VAL A 100 -4.96 -20.01 5.52
C VAL A 100 -4.07 -19.38 6.58
N ILE A 101 -4.61 -19.22 7.79
CA ILE A 101 -3.83 -18.75 8.94
C ILE A 101 -3.22 -19.95 9.66
N ASN A 102 -2.00 -19.80 10.17
CA ASN A 102 -1.40 -20.78 11.07
C ASN A 102 -1.98 -20.62 12.49
N ALA A 103 -2.74 -21.60 12.99
CA ALA A 103 -3.33 -21.52 14.32
C ALA A 103 -2.28 -21.51 15.44
N SER A 104 -1.06 -22.01 15.21
CA SER A 104 0.00 -21.95 16.22
C SER A 104 0.44 -20.52 16.55
N LEU A 105 0.03 -19.54 15.74
CA LEU A 105 0.41 -18.13 15.88
C LEU A 105 -0.66 -17.29 16.54
N LEU A 106 -1.85 -17.86 16.73
CA LEU A 106 -3.00 -17.15 17.22
C LEU A 106 -3.43 -17.69 18.58
N HIS A 107 -3.55 -16.79 19.54
CA HIS A 107 -4.20 -17.04 20.81
C HIS A 107 -5.69 -16.66 20.73
N LEU A 108 -6.51 -17.52 20.12
CA LEU A 108 -7.96 -17.24 19.99
C LEU A 108 -8.81 -17.71 21.18
N GLU A 109 -8.20 -18.39 22.15
CA GLU A 109 -8.89 -18.95 23.31
C GLU A 109 -8.87 -17.99 24.51
N ARG A 110 -9.84 -18.13 25.42
CA ARG A 110 -9.80 -17.50 26.74
C ARG A 110 -9.51 -18.58 27.77
N PRO A 111 -8.25 -18.89 28.11
CA PRO A 111 -8.02 -19.60 29.35
C PRO A 111 -8.39 -18.64 30.49
N HIS A 112 -9.44 -18.95 31.25
CA HIS A 112 -9.68 -18.23 32.49
C HIS A 112 -8.61 -18.66 33.49
N VAL A 113 -7.49 -17.91 33.53
CA VAL A 113 -6.45 -18.04 34.54
C VAL A 113 -6.70 -16.96 35.59
N PRO A 114 -7.14 -17.30 36.82
CA PRO A 114 -7.33 -16.31 37.87
C PRO A 114 -6.02 -15.54 38.12
N GLY A 115 -6.04 -14.22 37.97
CA GLY A 115 -4.89 -13.34 38.21
C GLY A 115 -3.99 -13.05 37.00
N LEU A 116 -4.22 -13.66 35.83
CA LEU A 116 -3.57 -13.28 34.58
C LEU A 116 -4.55 -12.45 33.73
N VAL A 117 -4.10 -11.32 33.18
CA VAL A 117 -4.83 -10.61 32.13
C VAL A 117 -4.56 -11.33 30.81
N ASP A 118 -5.05 -12.56 30.70
CA ASP A 118 -4.98 -13.31 29.45
C ASP A 118 -6.14 -12.86 28.54
N ARG A 119 -5.81 -12.28 27.39
CA ARG A 119 -6.81 -11.74 26.46
C ARG A 119 -6.58 -12.38 25.09
N PRO A 120 -7.63 -12.88 24.44
CA PRO A 120 -7.50 -13.48 23.11
C PRO A 120 -7.07 -12.42 22.10
N ASP A 121 -6.43 -12.87 21.03
CA ASP A 121 -6.04 -12.07 19.90
C ASP A 121 -7.25 -11.52 19.14
N PHE A 122 -7.02 -10.40 18.48
CA PHE A 122 -7.97 -9.81 17.54
C PHE A 122 -7.46 -10.02 16.13
N LEU A 123 -8.30 -10.61 15.28
CA LEU A 123 -8.05 -10.66 13.85
C LEU A 123 -8.66 -9.43 13.19
N GLN A 124 -7.87 -8.75 12.37
CA GLN A 124 -8.32 -7.64 11.55
C GLN A 124 -8.05 -7.96 10.09
N THR A 125 -9.06 -7.84 9.25
CA THR A 125 -8.93 -7.96 7.79
C THR A 125 -9.09 -6.57 7.18
N PHE A 126 -8.14 -6.20 6.32
CA PHE A 126 -8.20 -4.98 5.54
C PHE A 126 -8.44 -5.33 4.08
N VAL A 127 -9.43 -4.69 3.47
CA VAL A 127 -9.57 -4.67 2.01
C VAL A 127 -9.02 -3.34 1.53
N ARG A 128 -7.92 -3.39 0.79
CA ARG A 128 -7.33 -2.20 0.16
C ARG A 128 -7.99 -2.00 -1.20
N VAL A 129 -8.42 -0.78 -1.46
CA VAL A 129 -8.96 -0.36 -2.75
C VAL A 129 -8.12 0.75 -3.34
N ALA A 130 -8.06 0.79 -4.67
CA ALA A 130 -7.61 1.97 -5.39
C ALA A 130 -8.64 3.11 -5.20
N GLU A 131 -8.27 4.34 -5.49
CA GLU A 131 -9.22 5.45 -5.53
C GLU A 131 -10.25 5.34 -6.58
N PRO A 132 -11.41 5.85 -6.18
CA PRO A 132 -12.46 6.15 -7.09
C PRO A 132 -12.07 7.36 -7.93
N ALA A 133 -12.22 7.26 -9.25
CA ALA A 133 -12.02 8.33 -10.21
C ALA A 133 -12.85 9.60 -9.94
N SER A 134 -13.79 9.56 -8.98
CA SER A 134 -14.61 10.68 -8.55
C SER A 134 -15.13 10.50 -7.12
N ALA A 135 -15.55 11.60 -6.49
CA ALA A 135 -16.20 11.56 -5.17
C ALA A 135 -17.54 10.78 -5.23
N GLU A 136 -18.21 10.82 -6.37
CA GLU A 136 -19.46 10.11 -6.61
C GLU A 136 -19.23 8.59 -6.62
N GLN A 137 -18.21 8.10 -7.34
CA GLN A 137 -17.86 6.67 -7.36
C GLN A 137 -17.45 6.18 -5.97
N LEU A 138 -16.78 7.02 -5.18
CA LEU A 138 -16.50 6.68 -3.80
C LEU A 138 -17.75 6.51 -2.96
N THR A 139 -18.65 7.49 -3.06
CA THR A 139 -19.89 7.51 -2.31
C THR A 139 -20.71 6.27 -2.65
N GLU A 140 -20.73 5.89 -3.93
CA GLU A 140 -21.33 4.65 -4.39
C GLU A 140 -20.66 3.43 -3.74
N TYR A 141 -19.33 3.33 -3.78
CA TYR A 141 -18.56 2.24 -3.17
C TYR A 141 -18.83 2.09 -1.66
N LEU A 142 -18.83 3.20 -0.92
CA LEU A 142 -19.07 3.22 0.54
C LEU A 142 -20.52 2.91 0.90
N ASN A 143 -21.48 3.17 0.00
CA ASN A 143 -22.88 2.82 0.20
C ASN A 143 -23.19 1.34 -0.07
N VAL A 144 -22.24 0.58 -0.63
CA VAL A 144 -22.38 -0.87 -0.79
C VAL A 144 -22.21 -1.56 0.56
N SER A 145 -23.18 -2.39 0.93
CA SER A 145 -23.04 -3.32 2.05
C SER A 145 -22.32 -4.58 1.59
N TRP A 146 -21.12 -4.81 2.10
CA TRP A 146 -20.29 -5.98 1.81
C TRP A 146 -20.64 -7.12 2.79
N PRO A 147 -21.16 -8.26 2.33
CA PRO A 147 -21.49 -9.37 3.22
C PRO A 147 -20.24 -9.98 3.86
N VAL A 148 -20.15 -9.88 5.19
CA VAL A 148 -19.14 -10.54 6.02
C VAL A 148 -19.85 -11.49 6.99
N LEU A 149 -19.50 -12.77 6.92
CA LEU A 149 -20.08 -13.81 7.77
C LEU A 149 -19.01 -14.38 8.68
N LEU A 150 -19.28 -14.35 9.99
CA LEU A 150 -18.46 -15.02 10.99
C LEU A 150 -19.06 -16.39 11.30
N LEU A 151 -18.36 -17.44 10.88
CA LEU A 151 -18.70 -18.82 11.16
C LEU A 151 -17.86 -19.32 12.34
N ARG A 152 -18.54 -19.76 13.41
CA ARG A 152 -17.88 -20.33 14.58
C ARG A 152 -18.23 -21.80 14.69
N ALA A 153 -17.22 -22.67 14.78
CA ALA A 153 -17.49 -24.06 15.05
C ALA A 153 -17.96 -24.30 16.49
N ARG A 154 -18.61 -25.43 16.69
CA ARG A 154 -19.01 -25.90 18.02
C ARG A 154 -17.76 -26.29 18.83
N GLU A 155 -17.81 -26.18 20.15
CA GLU A 155 -16.66 -26.45 21.04
C GLU A 155 -16.08 -27.86 20.85
N GLU A 156 -16.91 -28.84 20.50
CA GLU A 156 -16.51 -30.24 20.30
C GLU A 156 -16.02 -30.55 18.88
N ALA A 157 -15.92 -29.56 17.99
CA ALA A 157 -15.46 -29.79 16.63
C ALA A 157 -13.98 -30.18 16.62
N ALA A 158 -13.66 -31.33 16.01
CA ALA A 158 -12.29 -31.76 15.83
C ALA A 158 -11.53 -30.78 14.92
N PHE A 159 -10.38 -30.32 15.40
CA PHE A 159 -9.48 -29.38 14.72
C PHE A 159 -8.41 -30.11 13.90
N GLU A 160 -8.18 -29.64 12.68
CA GLU A 160 -7.17 -30.13 11.77
C GLU A 160 -6.51 -28.96 11.04
N GLN A 161 -5.25 -28.66 11.39
CA GLN A 161 -4.51 -27.54 10.82
C GLN A 161 -4.31 -27.73 9.32
N HIS A 162 -4.70 -26.72 8.54
CA HIS A 162 -4.40 -26.64 7.12
C HIS A 162 -2.94 -26.20 6.93
N ALA A 163 -2.24 -26.82 5.97
CA ALA A 163 -0.90 -26.38 5.61
C ALA A 163 -0.93 -24.95 5.06
N VAL A 164 -0.08 -24.07 5.59
CA VAL A 164 0.07 -22.71 5.04
C VAL A 164 0.72 -22.81 3.66
N PRO A 165 0.13 -22.22 2.60
CA PRO A 165 0.74 -22.19 1.28
C PRO A 165 2.14 -21.53 1.33
N PRO A 166 3.10 -22.00 0.51
CA PRO A 166 4.39 -21.32 0.40
C PRO A 166 4.22 -19.90 -0.17
N LEU A 167 5.05 -18.97 0.28
CA LEU A 167 5.08 -17.62 -0.23
C LEU A 167 5.57 -17.59 -1.70
N ARG A 168 4.94 -16.78 -2.56
CA ARG A 168 5.40 -16.52 -3.93
C ARG A 168 6.78 -15.87 -3.93
N ASN A 169 7.59 -16.26 -4.90
CA ASN A 169 8.90 -15.64 -5.11
C ASN A 169 8.72 -14.23 -5.69
N LEU A 170 9.39 -13.24 -5.09
CA LEU A 170 9.33 -11.85 -5.54
C LEU A 170 10.16 -11.61 -6.79
N LYS A 171 11.29 -12.31 -6.92
CA LYS A 171 12.24 -12.11 -8.03
C LYS A 171 11.72 -12.74 -9.32
N THR A 172 11.59 -11.91 -10.34
CA THR A 172 11.08 -12.29 -11.65
C THR A 172 12.18 -12.46 -12.70
N GLY A 173 13.36 -11.90 -12.45
CA GLY A 173 14.46 -11.78 -13.41
C GLY A 173 14.28 -10.65 -14.42
N VAL A 174 13.18 -9.90 -14.36
CA VAL A 174 12.91 -8.73 -15.22
C VAL A 174 13.13 -7.47 -14.40
N ASN A 175 14.13 -6.67 -14.80
CA ASN A 175 14.49 -5.43 -14.12
C ASN A 175 14.43 -4.20 -15.03
N GLU A 176 14.46 -3.03 -14.40
CA GLU A 176 14.36 -1.73 -15.05
C GLU A 176 15.71 -1.07 -15.36
N SER A 177 16.85 -1.76 -15.16
CA SER A 177 18.20 -1.16 -15.27
C SER A 177 18.53 -0.52 -16.61
N ALA A 178 17.89 -0.98 -17.69
CA ALA A 178 18.01 -0.36 -19.01
C ALA A 178 17.44 1.08 -19.08
N LEU A 179 16.59 1.47 -18.12
CA LEU A 179 16.00 2.80 -18.00
C LEU A 179 16.86 3.78 -17.19
N ALA A 180 17.93 3.33 -16.53
CA ALA A 180 18.81 4.23 -15.78
C ALA A 180 19.46 5.33 -16.65
N PRO A 181 20.01 5.04 -17.86
CA PRO A 181 20.53 6.11 -18.73
C PRO A 181 19.47 7.14 -19.19
N PRO A 182 18.29 6.76 -19.74
CA PRO A 182 17.29 7.75 -20.13
C PRO A 182 16.67 8.48 -18.92
N LEU A 183 16.60 7.85 -17.74
CA LEU A 183 16.22 8.54 -16.49
C LEU A 183 17.23 9.64 -16.10
N ALA A 184 18.53 9.38 -16.26
CA ALA A 184 19.56 10.40 -16.04
C ALA A 184 19.45 11.56 -17.05
N GLN A 185 19.13 11.27 -18.32
CA GLN A 185 18.87 12.31 -19.32
C GLN A 185 17.64 13.16 -18.95
N LEU A 186 16.55 12.54 -18.49
CA LEU A 186 15.38 13.25 -18.00
C LEU A 186 15.71 14.16 -16.82
N ARG A 187 16.51 13.68 -15.86
CA ARG A 187 16.96 14.49 -14.72
C ARG A 187 17.67 15.77 -15.17
N GLU A 188 18.65 15.65 -16.07
CA GLU A 188 19.40 16.80 -16.57
C GLU A 188 18.49 17.78 -17.36
N ALA A 189 17.55 17.25 -18.15
CA ALA A 189 16.58 18.07 -18.88
C ALA A 189 15.63 18.83 -17.95
N VAL A 190 15.16 18.19 -16.88
CA VAL A 190 14.36 18.85 -15.81
C VAL A 190 15.15 19.99 -15.18
N LEU A 191 16.41 19.73 -14.80
CA LEU A 191 17.28 20.76 -14.22
C LEU A 191 17.52 21.94 -15.17
N ALA A 192 17.75 21.68 -16.46
CA ALA A 192 17.91 22.71 -17.47
C ALA A 192 16.63 23.55 -17.66
N HIS A 193 15.45 22.91 -17.71
CA HIS A 193 14.16 23.58 -17.84
C HIS A 193 13.89 24.56 -16.70
N TYR A 194 14.16 24.14 -15.47
CA TYR A 194 13.97 24.97 -14.28
C TYR A 194 15.08 26.02 -14.11
N GLY A 195 16.32 25.69 -14.48
CA GLY A 195 17.43 26.65 -14.51
C GLY A 195 17.15 27.83 -15.43
N ALA A 196 16.56 27.59 -16.61
CA ALA A 196 16.12 28.64 -17.54
C ALA A 196 15.03 29.57 -16.97
N ARG A 197 14.40 29.18 -15.85
CA ARG A 197 13.37 29.92 -15.12
C ARG A 197 13.87 30.42 -13.76
N ASN A 198 15.19 30.54 -13.59
CA ASN A 198 15.85 31.01 -12.37
C ASN A 198 15.51 30.16 -11.14
N ARG A 199 15.39 28.84 -11.30
CA ARG A 199 15.26 27.87 -10.22
C ARG A 199 16.51 26.99 -10.19
N SER A 200 17.26 27.08 -9.11
CA SER A 200 18.49 26.32 -8.91
C SER A 200 18.23 25.04 -8.11
N LEU A 201 19.03 24.00 -8.32
CA LEU A 201 18.98 22.80 -7.49
C LEU A 201 19.51 23.10 -6.09
N LEU A 202 18.66 22.92 -5.08
CA LEU A 202 19.02 23.08 -3.68
C LEU A 202 19.47 21.74 -3.07
N SER A 203 18.72 20.67 -3.35
CA SER A 203 19.05 19.30 -2.95
C SER A 203 18.41 18.30 -3.90
N ALA A 204 18.98 17.10 -3.96
CA ALA A 204 18.38 15.95 -4.62
C ALA A 204 18.39 14.76 -3.65
N GLU A 205 17.21 14.21 -3.38
CA GLU A 205 17.04 13.10 -2.46
C GLU A 205 16.62 11.85 -3.25
N PRO A 206 17.31 10.71 -3.10
CA PRO A 206 16.80 9.45 -3.64
C PRO A 206 15.53 9.06 -2.87
N VAL A 207 14.49 8.64 -3.59
CA VAL A 207 13.32 8.02 -2.97
C VAL A 207 13.75 6.62 -2.56
N GLN A 208 13.89 6.42 -1.25
CA GLN A 208 14.33 5.15 -0.68
C GLN A 208 13.26 4.08 -0.89
N GLN A 209 13.67 2.85 -1.12
CA GLN A 209 12.80 1.68 -1.07
C GLN A 209 12.98 1.02 0.30
N TYR A 210 11.89 0.76 1.00
CA TYR A 210 11.90 0.16 2.32
C TYR A 210 11.67 -1.34 2.21
N HIS A 211 12.64 -2.11 2.72
CA HIS A 211 12.57 -3.56 2.75
C HIS A 211 11.69 -4.01 3.91
N LEU A 212 10.40 -4.18 3.61
CA LEU A 212 9.37 -4.59 4.57
C LEU A 212 8.84 -5.98 4.24
N ASP A 213 9.73 -6.84 3.74
CA ASP A 213 9.37 -8.19 3.35
C ASP A 213 8.97 -8.97 4.61
N ALA A 214 7.72 -9.42 4.64
CA ALA A 214 7.28 -10.43 5.59
C ALA A 214 8.01 -11.74 5.23
N ASP A 215 9.12 -12.02 5.89
CA ASP A 215 9.51 -13.40 6.15
C ASP A 215 8.64 -13.88 7.31
N LEU A 216 7.92 -14.98 7.08
CA LEU A 216 7.16 -15.65 8.14
C LEU A 216 8.07 -15.89 9.36
N SER A 217 9.37 -16.16 9.16
CA SER A 217 10.30 -16.33 10.28
C SER A 217 10.51 -15.06 11.11
N ASP A 218 10.54 -13.88 10.50
CA ASP A 218 10.73 -12.59 11.19
C ASP A 218 9.43 -12.07 11.81
N ASP A 219 8.27 -12.32 11.19
CA ASP A 219 6.97 -12.05 11.81
C ASP A 219 6.74 -12.92 13.06
N LEU A 220 7.14 -14.19 12.98
CA LEU A 220 7.12 -15.11 14.11
C LEU A 220 8.05 -14.65 15.22
N ARG A 221 9.30 -14.30 14.87
CA ARG A 221 10.26 -13.76 15.84
C ARG A 221 9.73 -12.49 16.47
N CYS A 222 9.10 -11.61 15.71
CA CYS A 222 8.50 -10.42 16.29
C CYS A 222 7.37 -10.71 17.29
N LEU A 223 6.58 -11.75 17.05
CA LEU A 223 5.52 -12.19 17.97
C LEU A 223 6.04 -12.85 19.25
N VAL A 224 7.19 -13.53 19.19
CA VAL A 224 7.66 -14.41 20.29
C VAL A 224 8.97 -13.97 20.95
N ASP A 225 9.75 -13.13 20.30
CA ASP A 225 11.02 -12.59 20.77
C ASP A 225 10.84 -11.09 21.13
N PRO A 226 10.64 -10.75 22.41
CA PRO A 226 10.48 -9.37 22.85
C PRO A 226 11.75 -8.51 22.69
N SER A 227 12.87 -9.11 22.31
CA SER A 227 14.10 -8.40 21.93
C SER A 227 14.25 -8.18 20.43
N PHE A 228 13.36 -8.76 19.62
CA PHE A 228 13.30 -8.51 18.19
C PHE A 228 12.58 -7.19 17.94
N ASP A 229 13.35 -6.20 17.48
CA ASP A 229 12.85 -4.92 17.00
C ASP A 229 12.89 -4.97 15.47
N PRO A 230 11.76 -5.21 14.78
CA PRO A 230 11.75 -5.11 13.32
C PRO A 230 12.13 -3.67 12.95
N GLU A 231 12.88 -3.49 11.86
CA GLU A 231 13.35 -2.16 11.46
C GLU A 231 12.19 -1.16 11.53
N PRO A 232 12.31 -0.10 12.36
CA PRO A 232 11.22 0.83 12.54
C PRO A 232 10.91 1.44 11.19
N LEU A 233 9.65 1.33 10.78
CA LEU A 233 9.15 2.17 9.70
C LEU A 233 9.52 3.61 10.05
N PRO A 234 10.23 4.35 9.20
CA PRO A 234 10.49 5.75 9.46
C PRO A 234 9.22 6.60 9.25
N LEU A 235 8.04 5.98 9.34
CA LEU A 235 6.71 6.48 9.03
C LEU A 235 5.97 7.05 10.25
N ASP A 236 6.61 7.35 11.38
CA ASP A 236 5.94 8.17 12.40
C ASP A 236 6.92 9.12 13.11
N PRO A 237 6.94 10.42 12.75
CA PRO A 237 7.71 11.44 13.48
C PRO A 237 7.31 11.61 14.94
N ASN A 238 6.09 11.18 15.27
CA ASN A 238 5.50 11.25 16.59
C ASN A 238 5.57 9.93 17.36
N ALA A 239 6.34 8.94 16.88
CA ALA A 239 6.71 7.75 17.65
C ALA A 239 7.60 8.14 18.85
N THR A 240 7.04 8.90 19.78
CA THR A 240 7.61 9.28 21.09
C THR A 240 7.23 8.27 22.17
N THR A 241 6.68 7.12 21.79
CA THR A 241 6.42 6.01 22.70
C THR A 241 6.77 4.72 21.98
N ASN A 242 7.86 4.06 22.37
CA ASN A 242 7.83 2.73 23.00
C ASN A 242 6.74 1.73 22.56
N ARG A 243 6.30 1.75 21.31
CA ARG A 243 5.42 0.73 20.73
C ARG A 243 6.29 -0.15 19.86
N THR A 244 6.92 -1.09 20.54
CA THR A 244 7.31 -2.39 19.99
C THR A 244 6.09 -2.98 19.30
N GLY A 245 6.03 -2.85 17.98
CA GLY A 245 4.98 -3.41 17.15
C GLY A 245 5.65 -4.10 15.98
N CYS A 246 5.17 -5.27 15.60
CA CYS A 246 5.63 -5.93 14.39
C CYS A 246 5.14 -5.09 13.22
N GLY A 247 6.09 -4.46 12.53
CA GLY A 247 5.87 -3.39 11.56
C GLY A 247 4.94 -3.77 10.40
N ALA A 248 4.84 -2.87 9.42
CA ALA A 248 3.97 -3.01 8.25
C ALA A 248 4.57 -3.92 7.18
N ALA A 249 4.95 -5.15 7.56
CA ALA A 249 5.42 -6.13 6.61
C ALA A 249 4.26 -6.55 5.71
N THR A 250 4.34 -6.29 4.41
CA THR A 250 3.20 -6.47 3.51
C THR A 250 3.73 -7.10 2.24
N ARG A 251 3.03 -8.12 1.73
CA ARG A 251 3.52 -8.83 0.54
C ARG A 251 2.84 -8.36 -0.76
N ASP A 252 1.99 -7.33 -0.68
CA ASP A 252 1.22 -6.77 -1.80
C ASP A 252 1.78 -5.42 -2.29
N CYS A 253 2.62 -4.75 -1.50
CA CYS A 253 3.15 -3.42 -1.75
C CYS A 253 4.61 -3.26 -1.33
N LEU A 254 5.42 -2.65 -2.19
CA LEU A 254 6.72 -2.10 -1.83
C LEU A 254 6.52 -0.67 -1.35
N TYR A 255 6.99 -0.33 -0.16
CA TYR A 255 6.93 1.05 0.34
C TYR A 255 8.17 1.82 -0.09
N THR A 256 7.97 3.07 -0.48
CA THR A 256 9.05 3.97 -0.88
C THR A 256 8.91 5.33 -0.20
N GLY A 257 9.97 6.14 -0.14
CA GLY A 257 9.83 7.48 0.42
C GLY A 257 11.10 8.28 0.67
N VAL A 258 10.88 9.54 1.07
CA VAL A 258 11.88 10.49 1.55
C VAL A 258 11.34 11.08 2.85
N MET A 259 11.94 10.71 3.98
CA MET A 259 11.42 11.07 5.30
C MET A 259 12.05 12.36 5.82
N ALA A 260 11.31 13.46 5.62
CA ALA A 260 11.56 14.78 6.18
C ALA A 260 13.02 15.17 6.38
N PRO A 261 13.82 15.18 5.31
CA PRO A 261 15.14 15.78 5.40
C PRO A 261 14.97 17.24 5.86
N SER A 262 15.96 17.76 6.58
CA SER A 262 15.93 19.10 7.18
C SER A 262 15.75 20.22 6.16
N THR A 263 15.83 19.91 4.87
CA THR A 263 15.70 20.82 3.73
C THR A 263 14.33 20.77 3.06
N LEU A 264 13.48 19.78 3.34
CA LEU A 264 12.24 19.56 2.61
C LEU A 264 11.06 20.34 3.20
N PHE A 265 10.81 21.50 2.58
CA PHE A 265 9.69 22.41 2.81
C PHE A 265 9.23 22.97 1.47
N LEU A 266 7.94 23.33 1.36
CA LEU A 266 7.37 23.96 0.17
C LEU A 266 7.00 25.43 0.44
N THR A 267 7.98 26.32 0.30
CA THR A 267 7.75 27.77 0.34
C THR A 267 7.30 28.30 -1.03
N SER A 268 6.86 29.56 -1.12
CA SER A 268 6.35 30.15 -2.37
C SER A 268 7.34 30.16 -3.54
N GLY A 269 8.65 30.21 -3.26
CA GLY A 269 9.69 30.17 -4.28
C GLY A 269 10.19 28.77 -4.64
N ARG A 270 9.71 27.73 -3.94
CA ARG A 270 10.22 26.36 -4.11
C ARG A 270 9.36 25.55 -5.06
N VAL A 271 10.03 24.66 -5.80
CA VAL A 271 9.41 23.63 -6.61
C VAL A 271 10.01 22.29 -6.22
N LEU A 272 9.15 21.31 -5.96
CA LEU A 272 9.56 19.92 -5.76
C LEU A 272 9.27 19.16 -7.04
N VAL A 273 10.23 18.42 -7.57
CA VAL A 273 10.02 17.60 -8.77
C VAL A 273 10.29 16.16 -8.43
N LEU A 274 9.26 15.32 -8.53
CA LEU A 274 9.40 13.87 -8.47
C LEU A 274 9.59 13.35 -9.90
N LEU A 275 10.66 12.60 -10.12
CA LEU A 275 10.94 11.93 -11.39
C LEU A 275 11.41 10.50 -11.16
N GLY A 276 11.12 9.63 -12.12
CA GLY A 276 11.38 8.19 -11.96
C GLY A 276 10.86 7.37 -13.13
N VAL A 277 10.82 6.06 -12.93
CA VAL A 277 10.20 5.11 -13.85
C VAL A 277 8.72 4.95 -13.51
N ASN A 278 7.86 4.95 -14.51
CA ASN A 278 6.46 4.59 -14.36
C ASN A 278 6.36 3.05 -14.30
N HIS A 279 6.44 2.49 -13.10
CA HIS A 279 6.48 1.05 -12.85
C HIS A 279 5.26 0.28 -13.38
N ARG A 280 4.14 0.97 -13.62
CA ARG A 280 2.98 0.38 -14.29
C ARG A 280 3.23 0.10 -15.77
N ARG A 281 3.98 0.97 -16.44
CA ARG A 281 4.30 0.83 -17.88
C ARG A 281 5.29 -0.29 -18.13
N THR A 282 6.23 -0.49 -17.20
CA THR A 282 7.19 -1.61 -17.20
C THR A 282 6.59 -2.92 -16.69
N ARG A 283 5.36 -2.87 -16.15
CA ARG A 283 4.65 -3.99 -15.50
C ARG A 283 5.30 -4.50 -14.21
N LYS A 284 6.27 -3.75 -13.66
CA LYS A 284 6.81 -4.00 -12.33
C LYS A 284 5.82 -3.69 -11.22
N SER A 285 4.79 -2.88 -11.50
CA SER A 285 3.67 -2.65 -10.60
C SER A 285 2.34 -2.67 -11.35
N ALA A 286 1.27 -3.15 -10.72
CA ALA A 286 -0.09 -3.04 -11.23
C ALA A 286 -0.70 -1.66 -10.93
N TYR A 287 -0.26 -1.03 -9.84
CA TYR A 287 -0.69 0.27 -9.36
C TYR A 287 0.38 0.90 -8.47
N GLY A 288 0.75 2.16 -8.70
CA GLY A 288 1.77 2.85 -7.92
C GLY A 288 1.39 4.30 -7.65
N ASN A 289 1.74 4.81 -6.47
CA ASN A 289 1.49 6.20 -6.10
C ASN A 289 2.62 6.79 -5.26
N LEU A 290 2.75 8.11 -5.30
CA LEU A 290 3.63 8.91 -4.45
C LEU A 290 2.82 10.04 -3.83
N MET A 291 2.93 10.21 -2.53
CA MET A 291 2.20 11.17 -1.72
C MET A 291 3.17 12.16 -1.09
N LEU A 292 2.97 13.45 -1.34
CA LEU A 292 3.62 14.52 -0.61
C LEU A 292 2.75 14.87 0.61
N SER A 293 3.31 14.81 1.82
CA SER A 293 2.54 15.00 3.06
C SER A 293 3.27 15.86 4.09
N ALA A 294 2.53 16.55 4.96
CA ALA A 294 3.09 17.22 6.12
C ALA A 294 3.58 16.21 7.18
N TYR A 295 4.82 16.37 7.66
CA TYR A 295 5.54 15.42 8.52
C TYR A 295 5.45 15.73 10.03
N VAL A 296 4.43 16.43 10.51
CA VAL A 296 4.38 16.80 11.95
C VAL A 296 3.00 16.58 12.54
N GLY A 297 2.95 15.97 13.72
CA GLY A 297 1.72 15.91 14.50
C GLY A 297 0.72 14.88 13.98
N ALA A 298 -0.53 15.05 14.39
CA ALA A 298 -1.66 14.29 13.84
C ALA A 298 -1.89 14.52 12.33
N LYS A 299 -1.20 15.50 11.72
CA LYS A 299 -1.33 15.79 10.29
C LYS A 299 -0.68 14.75 9.39
N PHE A 300 0.40 14.12 9.85
CA PHE A 300 1.10 13.09 9.06
C PHE A 300 0.21 11.88 8.75
N THR A 301 -0.71 11.56 9.66
CA THR A 301 -1.68 10.47 9.49
C THR A 301 -2.99 10.90 8.86
N ASP A 302 -3.17 12.19 8.56
CA ASP A 302 -4.42 12.76 8.04
C ASP A 302 -4.22 13.21 6.58
N TYR A 303 -4.81 12.43 5.67
CA TYR A 303 -4.64 12.58 4.23
C TYR A 303 -5.07 13.95 3.69
N LYS A 304 -5.89 14.72 4.42
CA LYS A 304 -6.26 16.08 4.00
C LYS A 304 -5.07 17.05 3.99
N TYR A 305 -3.94 16.65 4.60
CA TYR A 305 -2.67 17.38 4.56
C TYR A 305 -1.66 16.72 3.62
N SER A 306 -2.16 16.05 2.58
CA SER A 306 -1.37 15.37 1.58
C SER A 306 -1.82 15.74 0.16
N VAL A 307 -0.91 15.59 -0.79
CA VAL A 307 -1.18 15.66 -2.23
C VAL A 307 -0.55 14.45 -2.90
N THR A 308 -1.37 13.65 -3.58
CA THR A 308 -0.92 12.42 -4.22
C THR A 308 -0.72 12.60 -5.72
N ILE A 309 0.25 11.87 -6.27
CA ILE A 309 0.36 11.57 -7.69
C ILE A 309 0.23 10.06 -7.87
N ASN A 310 -0.46 9.65 -8.91
CA ASN A 310 -0.61 8.26 -9.31
C ASN A 310 -0.13 8.08 -10.76
N GLU A 311 -0.28 6.88 -11.31
CA GLU A 311 0.15 6.55 -12.66
C GLU A 311 -0.47 7.42 -13.75
N THR A 312 -1.69 7.95 -13.53
CA THR A 312 -2.38 8.81 -14.49
C THR A 312 -1.70 10.18 -14.54
N ASP A 313 -1.28 10.70 -13.38
CA ASP A 313 -0.49 11.93 -13.30
C ASP A 313 0.93 11.73 -13.88
N MET A 314 1.50 10.55 -13.69
CA MET A 314 2.82 10.19 -14.21
C MET A 314 2.81 10.03 -15.74
N GLN A 315 1.71 9.55 -16.31
CA GLN A 315 1.63 9.19 -17.73
C GLN A 315 1.89 10.39 -18.64
N GLY A 316 2.96 10.28 -19.44
CA GLY A 316 3.35 11.28 -20.44
C GLY A 316 3.95 12.57 -19.87
N SER A 317 4.09 12.68 -18.55
CA SER A 317 4.66 13.86 -17.87
C SER A 317 6.11 14.16 -18.26
N ALA A 318 6.87 13.15 -18.69
CA ALA A 318 8.26 13.29 -19.12
C ALA A 318 8.42 13.90 -20.53
N HIS A 319 7.43 13.79 -21.42
CA HIS A 319 7.58 14.12 -22.86
C HIS A 319 8.04 15.56 -23.13
N GLN A 320 7.61 16.51 -22.31
CA GLN A 320 7.98 17.92 -22.51
C GLN A 320 9.47 18.19 -22.27
N TYR A 321 10.14 17.35 -21.46
CA TYR A 321 11.54 17.54 -21.08
C TYR A 321 12.51 16.88 -22.05
N VAL A 322 12.14 15.72 -22.60
CA VAL A 322 13.02 14.86 -23.41
C VAL A 322 12.37 14.49 -24.75
N PRO A 323 12.00 15.47 -25.61
CA PRO A 323 11.35 15.21 -26.90
C PRO A 323 12.23 14.43 -27.89
N GLU A 324 13.54 14.36 -27.66
CA GLU A 324 14.50 13.61 -28.45
C GLU A 324 14.56 12.11 -28.10
N LEU A 325 14.05 11.71 -26.93
CA LEU A 325 13.98 10.30 -26.55
C LEU A 325 12.84 9.60 -27.29
N PRO A 326 13.04 8.34 -27.75
CA PRO A 326 11.98 7.56 -28.37
C PRO A 326 10.72 7.47 -27.48
N ASP A 327 9.54 7.56 -28.08
CA ASP A 327 8.27 7.57 -27.34
C ASP A 327 8.08 6.33 -26.46
N ASP A 328 8.52 5.16 -26.92
CA ASP A 328 8.43 3.90 -26.17
C ASP A 328 9.33 3.88 -24.93
N VAL A 329 10.40 4.67 -24.91
CA VAL A 329 11.26 4.89 -23.74
C VAL A 329 10.66 5.97 -22.85
N THR A 330 10.30 7.13 -23.43
CA THR A 330 9.79 8.29 -22.69
C THR A 330 8.51 7.99 -21.93
N GLN A 331 7.63 7.13 -22.48
CA GLN A 331 6.41 6.70 -21.80
C GLN A 331 6.66 5.85 -20.55
N ASN A 332 7.86 5.29 -20.37
CA ASN A 332 8.25 4.57 -19.15
C ASN A 332 8.81 5.51 -18.08
N LEU A 333 8.97 6.81 -18.37
CA LEU A 333 9.50 7.78 -17.42
C LEU A 333 8.41 8.77 -17.00
N PHE A 334 8.59 9.40 -15.85
CA PHE A 334 7.72 10.48 -15.38
C PHE A 334 8.53 11.61 -14.74
N ALA A 335 7.96 12.81 -14.76
CA ALA A 335 8.44 13.98 -14.04
C ALA A 335 7.26 14.90 -13.67
N VAL A 336 6.84 14.86 -12.41
CA VAL A 336 5.69 15.62 -11.89
C VAL A 336 6.16 16.62 -10.84
N SER A 337 5.68 17.85 -10.95
CA SER A 337 6.10 18.96 -10.09
C SER A 337 5.05 19.30 -9.03
N PHE A 338 5.48 19.77 -7.87
CA PHE A 338 4.63 20.33 -6.82
C PHE A 338 5.08 21.76 -6.51
N ALA A 339 4.14 22.69 -6.50
CA ALA A 339 4.43 24.10 -6.27
C ALA A 339 3.23 24.82 -5.65
N ARG A 340 3.47 26.03 -5.14
CA ARG A 340 2.39 26.94 -4.72
C ARG A 340 1.64 27.53 -5.92
N ASP A 341 2.35 27.72 -7.01
CA ASP A 341 1.82 28.18 -8.28
C ASP A 341 2.54 27.46 -9.42
N CYS A 342 1.77 26.80 -10.29
CA CYS A 342 2.28 26.09 -11.46
C CYS A 342 2.31 26.97 -12.73
N SER A 343 1.65 28.13 -12.72
CA SER A 343 1.43 28.95 -13.91
C SER A 343 2.73 29.50 -14.52
N GLU A 344 3.73 29.80 -13.68
CA GLU A 344 5.02 30.33 -14.09
C GLU A 344 6.05 29.25 -14.43
N LEU A 345 5.75 27.98 -14.16
CA LEU A 345 6.71 26.88 -14.33
C LEU A 345 6.80 26.38 -15.77
N GLY A 346 5.80 26.70 -16.60
CA GLY A 346 5.74 26.28 -17.99
C GLY A 346 5.79 24.76 -18.16
N VAL A 347 5.15 24.03 -17.25
CA VAL A 347 5.07 22.56 -17.25
C VAL A 347 3.62 22.10 -17.32
N SER A 348 3.36 21.01 -18.02
CA SER A 348 2.02 20.41 -18.08
C SER A 348 1.70 19.57 -16.85
N ALA A 349 2.69 18.87 -16.29
CA ALA A 349 2.54 18.00 -15.13
C ALA A 349 2.95 18.71 -13.83
N CYS A 350 2.00 19.42 -13.22
CA CYS A 350 2.21 20.09 -11.93
C CYS A 350 0.96 20.07 -11.05
N LYS A 351 1.17 19.75 -9.77
CA LYS A 351 0.15 19.79 -8.71
C LYS A 351 0.33 21.06 -7.88
N VAL A 352 -0.73 21.86 -7.80
CA VAL A 352 -0.77 23.01 -6.89
C VAL A 352 -1.01 22.52 -5.47
N VAL A 353 -0.13 22.89 -4.54
CA VAL A 353 -0.25 22.57 -3.12
C VAL A 353 -0.65 23.82 -2.36
N GLY A 354 -1.88 23.89 -1.88
CA GLY A 354 -2.39 25.03 -1.13
C GLY A 354 -1.80 25.15 0.28
N GLU A 355 -1.66 26.37 0.81
CA GLU A 355 -1.19 26.61 2.19
C GLU A 355 -2.09 25.99 3.27
N ALA A 356 -3.39 25.81 2.97
CA ALA A 356 -4.32 25.14 3.88
C ALA A 356 -4.11 23.61 3.95
N VAL A 357 -3.54 23.02 2.90
CA VAL A 357 -3.26 21.57 2.81
C VAL A 357 -1.89 21.29 3.43
N ILE A 358 -0.86 22.03 3.03
CA ILE A 358 0.48 21.90 3.59
C ILE A 358 1.01 23.31 3.80
N GLY A 359 1.39 23.66 5.03
CA GLY A 359 1.92 24.97 5.38
C GLY A 359 3.38 25.15 4.96
N SER A 360 3.79 26.37 4.62
CA SER A 360 5.17 26.67 4.18
C SER A 360 6.26 26.41 5.22
N SER A 361 5.90 26.41 6.51
CA SER A 361 6.79 26.07 7.62
C SER A 361 6.74 24.58 8.00
N GLU A 362 5.93 23.77 7.34
CA GLU A 362 5.79 22.36 7.64
C GLU A 362 6.89 21.56 6.94
N ARG A 363 7.59 20.72 7.71
CA ARG A 363 8.46 19.68 7.14
C ARG A 363 7.59 18.71 6.36
N LEU A 364 8.08 18.24 5.22
CA LEU A 364 7.32 17.32 4.37
C LEU A 364 7.96 15.95 4.36
N ALA A 365 7.17 14.95 3.99
CA ALA A 365 7.65 13.65 3.57
C ALA A 365 7.09 13.32 2.19
N VAL A 366 7.84 12.52 1.44
CA VAL A 366 7.32 11.82 0.26
C VAL A 366 7.14 10.37 0.65
N LEU A 367 5.96 9.81 0.42
CA LEU A 367 5.61 8.43 0.74
C LEU A 367 5.03 7.76 -0.50
N GLY A 368 5.65 6.69 -0.94
CA GLY A 368 5.21 5.93 -2.11
C GLY A 368 4.85 4.50 -1.78
N ARG A 369 4.07 3.93 -2.68
CA ARG A 369 3.60 2.56 -2.63
C ARG A 369 3.52 2.02 -4.04
N ASP A 370 4.20 0.92 -4.29
CA ASP A 370 4.19 0.20 -5.56
C ASP A 370 3.58 -1.18 -5.34
N TYR A 371 2.37 -1.37 -5.84
CA TYR A 371 1.58 -2.57 -5.62
C TYR A 371 1.77 -3.57 -6.74
N LEU A 372 1.99 -4.83 -6.36
CA LEU A 372 1.88 -6.02 -7.21
C LEU A 372 2.69 -5.97 -8.51
N ASP A 373 3.83 -6.66 -8.57
CA ASP A 373 4.45 -7.04 -9.83
C ASP A 373 3.53 -8.01 -10.58
N VAL A 374 3.28 -7.74 -11.86
CA VAL A 374 2.32 -8.48 -12.67
C VAL A 374 2.76 -9.92 -12.95
N LEU A 375 4.07 -10.22 -12.85
CA LEU A 375 4.65 -11.54 -13.06
C LEU A 375 4.70 -12.35 -11.76
N SER A 376 5.16 -11.76 -10.65
CA SER A 376 5.21 -12.47 -9.37
C SER A 376 3.85 -12.53 -8.67
N ALA A 377 2.96 -11.59 -9.00
CA ALA A 377 1.70 -11.31 -8.33
C ALA A 377 1.83 -10.98 -6.82
N ALA A 378 3.05 -10.68 -6.36
CA ALA A 378 3.35 -10.13 -5.05
C ALA A 378 3.96 -8.73 -5.23
N HIS A 379 4.33 -8.03 -4.17
CA HIS A 379 4.99 -6.73 -4.33
C HIS A 379 6.26 -6.84 -5.19
N PRO A 380 6.68 -5.73 -5.81
CA PRO A 380 7.88 -5.72 -6.63
C PRO A 380 9.14 -5.99 -5.80
N ASP A 381 10.10 -6.72 -6.37
CA ASP A 381 11.45 -6.85 -5.80
C ASP A 381 12.22 -5.53 -5.98
N PHE A 382 12.74 -4.98 -4.89
CA PHE A 382 13.48 -3.71 -4.89
C PHE A 382 14.73 -3.75 -5.79
N GLY A 383 15.38 -4.92 -5.93
CA GLY A 383 16.55 -5.10 -6.78
C GLY A 383 16.22 -5.13 -8.28
N GLU A 384 14.94 -5.16 -8.64
CA GLU A 384 14.47 -5.16 -10.02
C GLU A 384 13.84 -3.82 -10.45
N MET A 385 13.74 -2.84 -9.55
CA MET A 385 13.13 -1.54 -9.81
C MET A 385 14.15 -0.40 -9.80
N GLU A 386 13.98 0.56 -10.70
CA GLU A 386 14.77 1.79 -10.67
C GLU A 386 14.15 2.81 -9.69
N PRO A 387 14.90 3.28 -8.68
CA PRO A 387 14.35 4.18 -7.67
C PRO A 387 14.03 5.56 -8.24
N SER A 388 12.92 6.13 -7.78
CA SER A 388 12.56 7.53 -8.07
C SER A 388 13.49 8.52 -7.35
N GLN A 389 13.45 9.77 -7.78
CA GLN A 389 14.24 10.87 -7.22
C GLN A 389 13.36 12.09 -6.96
N LEU A 390 13.65 12.78 -5.86
CA LEU A 390 13.07 14.06 -5.50
C LEU A 390 14.09 15.17 -5.70
N LEU A 391 13.80 16.12 -6.58
CA LEU A 391 14.57 17.34 -6.74
C LEU A 391 13.91 18.48 -5.98
N ILE A 392 14.69 19.20 -5.18
CA ILE A 392 14.26 20.41 -4.46
C ILE A 392 14.88 21.61 -5.14
N LEU A 393 14.04 22.46 -5.74
CA LEU A 393 14.46 23.61 -6.53
C LEU A 393 14.00 24.92 -5.87
N GLY A 394 14.77 26.00 -6.04
CA GLY A 394 14.49 27.34 -5.48
C GLY A 394 15.16 28.47 -6.23
#